data_AF-A0A4P2QNV7-F1
#
_entry.id   AF-A0A4P2QNV7-F1
#
_cell.length_a   1.000
_cell.length_b   1.000
_cell.length_c   1.000
_cell.angle_alpha   90.00
_cell.angle_beta   90.00
_cell.angle_gamma   90.00
#
_symmetry.space_group_name_H-M   'P 1'
#
loop_
_entity.id
_entity.type
_entity.pdbx_description
1 polymer ?
#
loop_
_entity_poly.entity_id
_entity_poly.type
_entity_poly.pdbx_seq_one_letter_code
_entity_poly.pdbx_strand_id
1 'polypeptide(L)'
;MRPRPPASSTRAREHLAILAGALAAGACGALFDQVTATISPEYFLDGKGLAASNLPFRLAVAWTGFRGGLPLGALVTGVGLLRAARSDRFSWRAWLVRIMAALAAGLALCPVVMAALDPFGVREASVGAWPRGTATRYLVCCGIHAGAYLGVLVGVLLEGRPAPAASVDPSTDSSAKRRGHQEDDVA
;
A
#
# COMPACT_ATOMS: atom_id res chain seq x y z
N MET A 1 -39.31 13.67 -9.07
CA MET A 1 -38.74 12.61 -8.19
C MET A 1 -37.84 11.73 -9.06
N ARG A 2 -36.50 11.82 -8.94
CA ARG A 2 -35.63 10.90 -9.68
C ARG A 2 -35.68 9.52 -9.01
N PRO A 3 -35.87 8.42 -9.74
CA PRO A 3 -35.86 7.09 -9.15
C PRO A 3 -34.50 6.84 -8.50
N ARG A 4 -34.52 6.38 -7.25
CA ARG A 4 -33.32 5.93 -6.55
C ARG A 4 -32.85 4.65 -7.26
N PRO A 5 -31.62 4.58 -7.79
CA PRO A 5 -31.13 3.35 -8.41
C PRO A 5 -31.17 2.19 -7.39
N PRO A 6 -31.49 0.96 -7.83
CA PRO A 6 -31.60 -0.17 -6.92
C PRO A 6 -30.26 -0.41 -6.21
N ALA A 7 -30.29 -0.36 -4.87
CA ALA A 7 -29.10 -0.43 -4.02
C ALA A 7 -28.39 -1.80 -4.00
N SER A 8 -28.95 -2.82 -4.64
CA SER A 8 -28.45 -4.21 -4.57
C SER A 8 -27.24 -4.47 -5.49
N SER A 9 -27.25 -3.94 -6.72
CA SER A 9 -26.20 -4.23 -7.71
C SER A 9 -24.89 -3.51 -7.42
N THR A 10 -24.94 -2.31 -6.81
CA THR A 10 -23.76 -1.52 -6.44
C THR A 10 -23.05 -2.11 -5.23
N ARG A 11 -23.79 -2.51 -4.19
CA ARG A 11 -23.21 -3.15 -3.00
C ARG A 11 -22.56 -4.50 -3.32
N ALA A 12 -23.19 -5.30 -4.17
CA ALA A 12 -22.59 -6.56 -4.62
C ALA A 12 -21.23 -6.33 -5.32
N ARG A 13 -21.13 -5.31 -6.17
CA ARG A 13 -19.87 -4.93 -6.84
C ARG A 13 -18.80 -4.46 -5.85
N GLU A 14 -19.17 -3.66 -4.84
CA GLU A 14 -18.24 -3.22 -3.80
C GLU A 14 -17.70 -4.40 -2.98
N HIS A 15 -18.56 -5.32 -2.56
CA HIS A 15 -18.13 -6.52 -1.83
C HIS A 15 -17.24 -7.43 -2.69
N LEU A 16 -17.56 -7.61 -3.96
CA LEU A 16 -16.73 -8.36 -4.90
C LEU A 16 -15.36 -7.70 -5.09
N ALA A 17 -15.31 -6.36 -5.17
CA ALA A 17 -14.04 -5.63 -5.26
C ALA A 17 -13.20 -5.81 -4.00
N ILE A 18 -13.80 -5.69 -2.81
CA ILE A 18 -13.10 -5.92 -1.53
C ILE A 18 -12.59 -7.35 -1.44
N LEU A 19 -13.41 -8.34 -1.82
CA LEU A 19 -13.01 -9.75 -1.83
C LEU A 19 -11.86 -9.99 -2.82
N ALA A 20 -11.94 -9.44 -4.03
CA ALA A 20 -10.88 -9.56 -5.02
C ALA A 20 -9.57 -8.93 -4.51
N GLY A 21 -9.64 -7.75 -3.90
CA GLY A 21 -8.49 -7.09 -3.29
C GLY A 21 -7.90 -7.88 -2.12
N ALA A 22 -8.73 -8.47 -1.26
CA ALA A 22 -8.31 -9.35 -0.18
C ALA A 22 -7.58 -10.58 -0.72
N LEU A 23 -8.16 -11.29 -1.69
CA LEU A 23 -7.57 -12.47 -2.30
C LEU A 23 -6.25 -12.16 -3.03
N ALA A 24 -6.19 -11.05 -3.76
CA ALA A 24 -4.97 -10.60 -4.42
C ALA A 24 -3.85 -10.30 -3.41
N ALA A 25 -4.16 -9.56 -2.34
CA ALA A 25 -3.20 -9.29 -1.28
C ALA A 25 -2.79 -10.56 -0.52
N GLY A 26 -3.72 -11.51 -0.33
CA GLY A 26 -3.42 -12.83 0.22
C GLY A 26 -2.43 -13.58 -0.66
N ALA A 27 -2.66 -13.66 -1.97
CA ALA A 27 -1.73 -14.29 -2.90
C ALA A 27 -0.34 -13.61 -2.88
N CYS A 28 -0.29 -12.28 -2.86
CA CYS A 28 0.96 -11.53 -2.69
C CYS A 28 1.63 -11.82 -1.35
N GLY A 29 0.88 -11.89 -0.25
CA GLY A 29 1.39 -12.23 1.08
C GLY A 29 1.98 -13.64 1.13
N ALA A 30 1.33 -14.61 0.49
CA ALA A 30 1.87 -15.96 0.38
C ALA A 30 3.23 -15.98 -0.36
N LEU A 31 3.32 -15.28 -1.50
CA LEU A 31 4.56 -15.17 -2.28
C LEU A 31 5.66 -14.42 -1.50
N PHE A 32 5.29 -13.33 -0.83
CA PHE A 32 6.19 -12.55 0.02
C PHE A 32 6.77 -13.41 1.16
N ASP A 33 5.93 -14.21 1.81
CA ASP A 33 6.36 -15.13 2.87
C ASP A 33 7.25 -16.25 2.31
N GLN A 34 7.01 -16.75 1.08
CA GLN A 34 7.92 -17.70 0.44
C GLN A 34 9.32 -17.12 0.24
N VAL A 35 9.42 -15.88 -0.22
CA VAL A 35 10.70 -15.19 -0.42
C VAL A 35 11.39 -14.96 0.92
N THR A 36 10.68 -14.44 1.92
CA THR A 36 11.30 -14.15 3.22
C THR A 36 11.69 -15.42 3.99
N ALA A 37 11.00 -16.54 3.76
CA ALA A 37 11.41 -17.84 4.31
C ALA A 37 12.69 -18.42 3.70
N THR A 38 13.19 -17.89 2.57
CA THR A 38 14.55 -18.21 2.08
C THR A 38 15.62 -17.34 2.76
N ILE A 39 15.24 -16.18 3.31
CA ILE A 39 16.14 -15.27 4.02
C ILE A 39 16.39 -15.77 5.45
N SER A 40 15.31 -16.07 6.20
CA SER A 40 15.41 -16.65 7.54
C SER A 40 14.24 -17.61 7.80
N PRO A 41 14.50 -18.93 7.74
CA PRO A 41 13.54 -19.94 8.19
C PRO A 41 13.18 -19.79 9.68
N GLU A 42 14.11 -19.35 10.52
CA GLU A 42 13.96 -19.18 11.97
C GLU A 42 12.90 -18.11 12.31
N TYR A 43 12.78 -17.06 11.48
CA TYR A 43 11.69 -16.10 11.61
C TYR A 43 10.32 -16.76 11.56
N PHE A 44 10.16 -17.80 10.74
CA PHE A 44 8.91 -18.52 10.61
C PHE A 44 8.73 -19.60 11.66
N LEU A 45 9.77 -20.39 11.91
CA LEU A 45 9.72 -21.48 12.89
C LEU A 45 9.52 -20.94 14.31
N ASP A 46 10.35 -19.98 14.71
CA ASP A 46 10.37 -19.46 16.07
C ASP A 46 9.51 -18.19 16.19
N GLY A 47 9.69 -17.23 15.27
CA GLY A 47 8.99 -15.95 15.34
C GLY A 47 7.50 -16.01 15.03
N LYS A 48 7.09 -16.81 14.04
CA LYS A 48 5.68 -17.04 13.67
C LYS A 48 5.12 -18.36 14.26
N GLY A 49 5.91 -19.08 15.06
CA GLY A 49 5.49 -20.30 15.75
C GLY A 49 5.17 -21.50 14.85
N LEU A 50 5.79 -21.56 13.65
CA LEU A 50 5.51 -22.65 12.69
C LEU A 50 6.24 -23.96 13.03
N ALA A 51 7.12 -23.99 14.03
CA ALA A 51 7.77 -25.22 14.49
C ALA A 51 6.75 -26.29 14.95
N ALA A 52 5.60 -25.87 15.49
CA ALA A 52 4.53 -26.77 15.94
C ALA A 52 3.48 -27.09 14.83
N SER A 53 3.69 -26.63 13.60
CA SER A 53 2.75 -26.84 12.51
C SER A 53 2.79 -28.28 12.00
N ASN A 54 1.62 -28.91 11.84
CA ASN A 54 1.47 -30.21 11.18
C ASN A 54 1.55 -30.12 9.65
N LEU A 55 1.50 -28.92 9.08
CA LEU A 55 1.65 -28.70 7.64
C LEU A 55 3.14 -28.68 7.25
N PRO A 56 3.49 -29.14 6.02
CA PRO A 56 4.83 -28.94 5.48
C PRO A 56 5.25 -27.46 5.54
N PHE A 57 6.50 -27.20 5.93
CA PHE A 57 6.98 -25.85 6.24
C PHE A 57 6.61 -24.80 5.19
N ARG A 58 6.87 -25.06 3.90
CA ARG A 58 6.57 -24.12 2.81
C ARG A 58 5.07 -23.85 2.66
N LEU A 59 4.23 -24.85 2.90
CA LEU A 59 2.78 -24.68 2.87
C LEU A 59 2.29 -23.88 4.09
N ALA A 60 2.83 -24.15 5.28
CA ALA A 60 2.54 -23.38 6.49
C ALA A 60 2.91 -21.90 6.31
N VAL A 61 4.09 -21.63 5.74
CA VAL A 61 4.57 -20.28 5.39
C VAL A 61 3.63 -19.60 4.39
N ALA A 62 3.28 -20.27 3.28
CA ALA A 62 2.36 -19.71 2.29
C ALA A 62 0.99 -19.40 2.90
N TRP A 63 0.48 -20.29 3.74
CA TRP A 63 -0.81 -20.12 4.39
C TRP A 63 -0.81 -18.97 5.40
N THR A 64 0.24 -18.83 6.20
CA THR A 64 0.42 -17.69 7.10
C THR A 64 0.46 -16.37 6.33
N GLY A 65 1.25 -16.30 5.26
CA GLY A 65 1.34 -15.12 4.40
C GLY A 65 0.00 -14.80 3.73
N PHE A 66 -0.71 -15.81 3.24
CA PHE A 66 -2.04 -15.66 2.66
C PHE A 66 -3.02 -15.04 3.64
N ARG A 67 -3.14 -15.62 4.83
CA ARG A 67 -4.03 -15.12 5.90
C ARG A 67 -3.67 -13.73 6.35
N GLY A 68 -2.38 -13.41 6.44
CA GLY A 68 -1.89 -12.07 6.78
C GLY A 68 -2.25 -11.02 5.72
N GLY A 69 -2.25 -11.40 4.44
CA GLY A 69 -2.57 -10.51 3.32
C GLY A 69 -4.07 -10.18 3.17
N LEU A 70 -4.97 -11.11 3.51
CA LEU A 70 -6.43 -10.92 3.37
C LEU A 70 -6.96 -9.63 4.03
N PRO A 71 -6.77 -9.38 5.35
CA PRO A 71 -7.31 -8.19 5.98
C PRO A 71 -6.68 -6.90 5.42
N LEU A 72 -5.41 -6.96 5.02
CA LEU A 72 -4.71 -5.82 4.44
C LEU A 72 -5.29 -5.44 3.07
N GLY A 73 -5.52 -6.42 2.19
CA GLY A 73 -6.13 -6.17 0.88
C GLY A 73 -7.57 -5.68 0.97
N ALA A 74 -8.35 -6.22 1.91
CA ALA A 74 -9.70 -5.75 2.21
C ALA A 74 -9.68 -4.29 2.68
N LEU A 75 -8.78 -3.94 3.60
CA LEU A 75 -8.63 -2.58 4.13
C LEU A 75 -8.23 -1.59 3.02
N VAL A 76 -7.18 -1.90 2.26
CA VAL A 76 -6.71 -1.05 1.16
C VAL A 76 -7.85 -0.82 0.18
N THR A 77 -8.46 -1.88 -0.33
CA THR A 77 -9.52 -1.75 -1.33
C THR A 77 -10.74 -0.99 -0.79
N GLY A 78 -11.15 -1.27 0.45
CA GLY A 78 -12.24 -0.58 1.12
C GLY A 78 -11.98 0.92 1.29
N VAL A 79 -10.77 1.31 1.71
CA VAL A 79 -10.38 2.73 1.82
C VAL A 79 -10.33 3.40 0.45
N GLY A 80 -9.82 2.70 -0.57
CA GLY A 80 -9.79 3.21 -1.94
C GLY A 80 -11.20 3.47 -2.48
N LEU A 81 -12.13 2.53 -2.29
CA LEU A 81 -13.54 2.69 -2.65
C LEU A 81 -14.19 3.85 -1.89
N LEU A 82 -13.96 3.96 -0.59
CA LEU A 82 -14.48 5.06 0.22
C LEU A 82 -13.99 6.42 -0.28
N ARG A 83 -12.72 6.52 -0.67
CA ARG A 83 -12.15 7.75 -1.23
C ARG A 83 -12.69 8.06 -2.61
N ALA A 84 -12.80 7.06 -3.47
CA ALA A 84 -13.42 7.19 -4.79
C ALA A 84 -14.86 7.70 -4.69
N ALA A 85 -15.63 7.22 -3.71
CA ALA A 85 -17.00 7.66 -3.47
C ALA A 85 -17.11 9.09 -2.90
N ARG A 86 -16.05 9.63 -2.30
CA ARG A 86 -16.04 10.95 -1.64
C ARG A 86 -15.37 12.06 -2.48
N SER A 87 -14.71 11.71 -3.58
CA SER A 87 -13.95 12.69 -4.37
C SER A 87 -13.95 12.36 -5.85
N ASP A 88 -14.52 13.26 -6.65
CA ASP A 88 -14.47 13.19 -8.12
C ASP A 88 -13.05 13.32 -8.69
N ARG A 89 -12.10 13.79 -7.87
CA ARG A 89 -10.68 13.92 -8.22
C ARG A 89 -9.84 12.71 -7.82
N PHE A 90 -10.45 11.66 -7.27
CA PHE A 90 -9.71 10.47 -6.84
C PHE A 90 -9.17 9.70 -8.05
N SER A 91 -7.85 9.50 -8.07
CA SER A 91 -7.16 8.68 -9.07
C SER A 91 -6.61 7.43 -8.41
N TRP A 92 -7.17 6.26 -8.76
CA TRP A 92 -6.67 4.95 -8.32
C TRP A 92 -5.18 4.79 -8.63
N ARG A 93 -4.72 5.21 -9.81
CA ARG A 93 -3.32 5.12 -10.21
C ARG A 93 -2.41 5.93 -9.30
N ALA A 94 -2.72 7.21 -9.07
CA ALA A 94 -1.91 8.07 -8.20
C ALA A 94 -1.87 7.55 -6.75
N TRP A 95 -3.02 7.05 -6.28
CA TRP A 95 -3.14 6.48 -4.94
C TRP A 95 -2.30 5.21 -4.77
N LEU A 96 -2.36 4.28 -5.73
CA LEU A 96 -1.55 3.06 -5.74
C LEU A 96 -0.05 3.36 -5.88
N VAL A 97 0.35 4.31 -6.74
CA VAL A 97 1.76 4.71 -6.87
C VAL A 97 2.32 5.20 -5.54
N ARG A 98 1.54 5.98 -4.78
CA ARG A 98 1.96 6.42 -3.45
C ARG A 98 2.07 5.28 -2.45
N ILE A 99 1.14 4.32 -2.47
CA ILE A 99 1.26 3.11 -1.65
C ILE A 99 2.54 2.36 -2.00
N MET A 100 2.82 2.16 -3.29
CA MET A 100 4.03 1.48 -3.74
C MET A 100 5.31 2.24 -3.36
N ALA A 101 5.31 3.57 -3.43
CA ALA A 101 6.45 4.39 -3.02
C ALA A 101 6.72 4.29 -1.51
N ALA A 102 5.67 4.38 -0.68
CA ALA A 102 5.78 4.23 0.76
C ALA A 102 6.19 2.79 1.15
N LEU A 103 5.65 1.79 0.46
CA LEU A 103 6.07 0.38 0.60
C LEU A 103 7.55 0.19 0.26
N ALA A 104 8.01 0.72 -0.87
CA ALA A 104 9.42 0.63 -1.27
C ALA A 104 10.35 1.29 -0.24
N ALA A 105 9.98 2.47 0.27
CA ALA A 105 10.74 3.14 1.34
C ALA A 105 10.79 2.30 2.63
N GLY A 106 9.65 1.75 3.06
CA GLY A 106 9.58 0.87 4.23
C GLY A 106 10.44 -0.39 4.07
N LEU A 107 10.37 -1.05 2.91
CA LEU A 107 11.17 -2.24 2.59
C LEU A 107 12.68 -1.94 2.50
N ALA A 108 13.07 -0.71 2.14
CA ALA A 108 14.48 -0.32 2.11
C ALA A 108 15.02 0.04 3.50
N LEU A 109 14.23 0.76 4.32
CA LEU A 109 14.71 1.33 5.58
C LEU A 109 14.58 0.37 6.76
N CYS A 110 13.42 -0.26 6.93
CA CYS A 110 13.13 -1.05 8.13
C CYS A 110 14.06 -2.25 8.34
N PRO A 111 14.48 -3.03 7.31
CA PRO A 111 15.43 -4.12 7.51
C PRO A 111 16.80 -3.62 7.99
N VAL A 112 17.26 -2.48 7.46
CA VAL A 112 18.52 -1.85 7.86
C VAL A 112 18.44 -1.39 9.32
N VAL A 113 17.34 -0.72 9.70
CA VAL A 113 17.14 -0.25 11.08
C VAL A 113 17.06 -1.41 12.06
N MET A 114 16.27 -2.45 11.77
CA MET A 114 16.15 -3.63 12.64
C MET A 114 17.49 -4.35 12.80
N ALA A 115 18.25 -4.51 11.71
CA ALA A 115 19.55 -5.15 11.75
C ALA A 115 20.62 -4.27 12.43
N ALA A 116 20.56 -2.95 12.31
CA ALA A 116 21.55 -2.07 12.92
C ALA A 116 21.34 -1.93 14.44
N LEU A 117 20.09 -1.77 14.86
CA LEU A 117 19.75 -1.44 16.24
C LEU A 117 19.48 -2.66 17.13
N ASP A 118 19.09 -3.80 16.54
CA ASP A 118 18.64 -5.00 17.29
C ASP A 118 17.68 -4.65 18.46
N PRO A 119 16.54 -4.01 18.18
CA PRO A 119 15.67 -3.44 19.21
C PRO A 119 15.05 -4.47 20.15
N PHE A 120 15.14 -5.76 19.81
CA PHE A 120 14.60 -6.87 20.61
C PHE A 120 15.69 -7.70 21.28
N GLY A 121 16.97 -7.31 21.17
CA GLY A 121 18.09 -8.05 21.76
C GLY A 121 18.26 -9.48 21.21
N VAL A 122 17.86 -9.72 19.95
CA VAL A 122 17.83 -11.05 19.34
C VAL A 122 19.23 -11.64 19.25
N ARG A 123 20.24 -10.82 18.95
CA ARG A 123 21.62 -11.30 18.81
C ARG A 123 22.17 -11.83 20.11
N GLU A 124 21.92 -11.12 21.21
CA GLU A 124 22.35 -11.52 22.54
C GLU A 124 21.58 -12.77 22.99
N ALA A 125 20.26 -12.77 22.83
CA ALA A 125 19.39 -13.88 23.22
C ALA A 125 19.66 -15.19 22.45
N SER A 126 20.28 -15.11 21.27
CA SER A 126 20.55 -16.28 20.41
C SER A 126 22.00 -16.79 20.46
N VAL A 127 22.85 -16.20 21.30
CA VAL A 127 24.25 -16.64 21.46
C VAL A 127 24.30 -18.11 21.87
N GLY A 128 25.01 -18.93 21.10
CA GLY A 128 25.15 -20.36 21.35
C GLY A 128 23.97 -21.21 20.88
N ALA A 129 22.80 -20.62 20.65
CA ALA A 129 21.62 -21.32 20.11
C ALA A 129 21.62 -21.33 18.57
N TRP A 130 22.03 -20.23 17.94
CA TRP A 130 22.00 -20.09 16.49
C TRP A 130 23.39 -19.96 15.85
N PRO A 131 23.57 -20.46 14.60
CA PRO A 131 24.78 -20.18 13.83
C PRO A 131 25.03 -18.68 13.62
N ARG A 132 26.29 -18.32 13.41
CA ARG A 132 26.68 -16.93 13.12
C ARG A 132 25.88 -16.37 11.95
N GLY A 133 25.34 -15.16 12.12
CA GLY A 133 24.58 -14.45 11.08
C GLY A 133 23.10 -14.81 11.01
N THR A 134 22.63 -15.89 11.64
CA THR A 134 21.19 -16.23 11.68
C THR A 134 20.37 -15.15 12.38
N ALA A 135 20.81 -14.63 13.52
CA ALA A 135 20.13 -13.54 14.22
C ALA A 135 19.98 -12.27 13.36
N THR A 136 21.00 -11.93 12.57
CA THR A 136 20.93 -10.79 11.65
C THR A 136 19.93 -11.04 10.53
N ARG A 137 19.90 -12.24 9.93
CA ARG A 137 18.90 -12.59 8.91
C ARG A 137 17.48 -12.59 9.47
N TYR A 138 17.30 -13.06 10.71
CA TYR A 138 16.04 -12.98 11.43
C TYR A 138 15.59 -11.52 11.58
N LEU A 139 16.46 -10.63 12.08
CA LEU A 139 16.17 -9.19 12.23
C LEU A 139 15.87 -8.50 10.91
N VAL A 140 16.61 -8.83 9.84
CA VAL A 140 16.33 -8.35 8.48
C VAL A 140 14.92 -8.80 8.07
N CYS A 141 14.56 -10.06 8.29
CA CYS A 141 13.24 -10.60 7.97
C CYS A 141 12.12 -9.90 8.78
N CYS A 142 12.33 -9.66 10.08
CA CYS A 142 11.45 -8.83 10.91
C CYS A 142 11.24 -7.44 10.32
N GLY A 143 12.35 -6.78 9.93
CA GLY A 143 12.30 -5.45 9.34
C GLY A 143 11.64 -5.42 7.98
N ILE A 144 11.78 -6.46 7.16
CA ILE A 144 11.07 -6.59 5.88
C ILE A 144 9.55 -6.62 6.12
N HIS A 145 9.08 -7.42 7.07
CA HIS A 145 7.66 -7.48 7.41
C HIS A 145 7.14 -6.17 8.02
N ALA A 146 7.87 -5.63 9.01
CA ALA A 146 7.51 -4.35 9.63
C ALA A 146 7.45 -3.21 8.60
N GLY A 147 8.44 -3.15 7.70
CA GLY A 147 8.50 -2.18 6.61
C GLY A 147 7.37 -2.34 5.61
N ALA A 148 6.97 -3.58 5.29
CA ALA A 148 5.83 -3.84 4.43
C ALA A 148 4.53 -3.29 5.04
N TYR A 149 4.25 -3.60 6.32
CA TYR A 149 3.06 -3.12 7.01
C TYR A 149 3.06 -1.59 7.14
N LEU A 150 4.18 -1.02 7.60
CA LEU A 150 4.31 0.42 7.78
C LEU A 150 4.17 1.17 6.45
N GLY A 151 4.81 0.68 5.40
CA GLY A 151 4.75 1.29 4.08
C GLY A 151 3.34 1.30 3.49
N VAL A 152 2.60 0.19 3.58
CA VAL A 152 1.19 0.16 3.17
C VAL A 152 0.34 1.10 4.02
N LEU A 153 0.49 1.08 5.35
CA LEU A 153 -0.26 1.94 6.25
C LEU A 153 -0.03 3.42 5.95
N VAL A 154 1.22 3.84 5.83
CA VAL A 154 1.60 5.22 5.48
C VAL A 154 1.05 5.59 4.11
N GLY A 155 1.24 4.75 3.10
CA GLY A 155 0.75 5.01 1.75
C GLY A 155 -0.77 5.12 1.65
N VAL A 156 -1.50 4.34 2.46
CA VAL A 156 -2.95 4.43 2.61
C VAL A 156 -3.33 5.71 3.35
N LEU A 157 -2.70 6.04 4.46
CA LEU A 157 -3.14 7.16 5.31
C LEU A 157 -2.78 8.53 4.76
N LEU A 158 -1.65 8.68 4.06
CA LEU A 158 -1.26 9.96 3.48
C LEU A 158 -2.41 10.51 2.61
N GLU A 159 -2.65 11.81 2.66
CA GLU A 159 -3.56 12.46 1.72
C GLU A 159 -2.78 12.90 0.49
N GLY A 160 -3.42 12.85 -0.68
CA GLY A 160 -2.79 13.38 -1.88
C GLY A 160 -2.77 14.90 -1.73
N ARG A 161 -1.61 15.55 -1.86
CA ARG A 161 -1.62 17.00 -2.06
C ARG A 161 -2.49 17.28 -3.30
N PRO A 162 -3.47 18.19 -3.24
CA PRO A 162 -4.15 18.63 -4.44
C PRO A 162 -3.08 19.13 -5.41
N ALA A 163 -3.20 18.74 -6.68
CA ALA A 163 -2.37 19.32 -7.72
C ALA A 163 -2.49 20.85 -7.62
N PRO A 164 -1.38 21.62 -7.73
CA PRO A 164 -1.47 23.06 -7.79
C PRO A 164 -2.44 23.41 -8.91
N ALA A 165 -3.47 24.20 -8.58
CA ALA A 165 -4.43 24.66 -9.56
C ALA A 165 -3.62 25.31 -10.69
N ALA A 166 -3.81 24.82 -11.92
CA ALA A 166 -3.29 25.50 -13.09
C ALA A 166 -3.77 26.96 -12.99
N SER A 167 -2.82 27.89 -12.91
CA SER A 167 -3.10 29.31 -12.93
C SER A 167 -3.97 29.58 -14.15
N VAL A 168 -5.22 29.99 -13.90
CA VAL A 168 -6.06 30.57 -14.94
C VAL A 168 -5.33 31.81 -15.39
N ASP A 169 -4.70 31.73 -16.56
CA ASP A 169 -4.01 32.85 -17.18
C ASP A 169 -5.08 33.91 -17.55
N PRO A 170 -5.08 35.12 -16.97
CA PRO A 170 -6.14 36.11 -17.23
C PRO A 170 -6.02 36.79 -18.61
N SER A 171 -5.17 36.31 -19.51
CA SER A 171 -4.71 37.11 -20.66
C SER A 171 -5.57 37.03 -21.93
N THR A 172 -6.83 36.56 -21.86
CA THR A 172 -7.74 36.57 -23.02
C THR A 172 -9.00 37.39 -22.75
N ASP A 173 -8.85 38.66 -22.37
CA ASP A 173 -9.97 39.61 -22.35
C ASP A 173 -9.63 41.00 -22.93
N SER A 174 -8.56 41.11 -23.72
CA SER A 174 -8.16 42.40 -24.34
C SER A 174 -8.59 42.58 -25.79
N SER A 175 -9.28 41.62 -26.42
CA SER A 175 -9.63 41.69 -27.85
C SER A 175 -11.06 42.20 -28.15
N ALA A 176 -11.88 42.48 -27.14
CA ALA A 176 -13.27 42.93 -27.36
C ALA A 176 -13.46 44.46 -27.37
N LYS A 177 -12.41 45.28 -27.12
CA LYS A 177 -12.56 46.75 -26.95
C LYS A 177 -11.92 47.61 -28.06
N ARG A 178 -11.72 47.10 -29.28
CA ARG A 178 -11.06 47.84 -30.38
C ARG A 178 -11.73 47.70 -31.77
N ARG A 179 -13.06 47.63 -31.85
CA ARG A 179 -13.82 47.76 -33.12
C ARG A 179 -15.11 48.57 -32.96
N GLY A 180 -15.02 49.76 -32.38
CA GLY A 180 -16.16 50.67 -32.21
C GLY A 180 -15.81 52.14 -32.43
N HIS A 181 -14.81 52.42 -33.29
CA HIS A 181 -14.46 53.79 -33.64
C HIS A 181 -13.87 53.84 -35.05
N GLN A 182 -14.73 53.63 -36.05
CA GLN A 182 -14.45 54.03 -37.42
C GLN A 182 -15.78 54.24 -38.18
N GLU A 183 -16.51 55.28 -37.78
CA GLU A 183 -17.49 55.96 -38.62
C GLU A 183 -17.17 57.46 -38.54
N ASP A 184 -17.36 58.12 -39.67
CA ASP A 184 -17.36 59.57 -39.91
C ASP A 184 -16.00 60.24 -40.14
N ASP A 185 -15.54 60.17 -41.39
CA ASP A 185 -15.11 61.37 -42.14
C ASP A 185 -14.85 61.01 -43.62
N VAL A 186 -15.60 61.68 -44.51
CA VAL A 186 -15.14 62.36 -45.75
C VAL A 186 -16.35 62.56 -46.67
N ALA A 187 -16.73 63.82 -46.79
CA ALA A 187 -17.47 64.40 -47.91
C ALA A 187 -16.52 64.80 -49.04
#